data_AF-A0A7V4E626-F1
#
_entry.id   AF-A0A7V4E626-F1
#
_cell.length_a   1.000
_cell.length_b   1.000
_cell.length_c   1.000
_cell.angle_alpha   90.00
_cell.angle_beta   90.00
_cell.angle_gamma   90.00
#
_symmetry.space_group_name_H-M   'P 1'
#
loop_
_entity.id
_entity.type
_entity.pdbx_description
1 polymer ?
#
loop_
_entity_poly.entity_id
_entity_poly.type
_entity_poly.pdbx_seq_one_letter_code
_entity_poly.pdbx_strand_id
1 'polypeptide(L)' 'MEAIPVLAGPTGSGKTFLALRLGEELPLEVVSADATMVYRGLDIGTDKPSREERQRVPHH' A
#
# COMPACT_ATOMS: atom_id res chain seq x y z
N MET A 1 18.56 -9.78 -11.93
CA MET A 1 18.02 -9.24 -10.66
C MET A 1 16.72 -8.55 -10.99
N GLU A 2 15.64 -8.91 -10.31
CA GLU A 2 14.39 -8.16 -10.39
C GLU A 2 14.52 -6.88 -9.55
N ALA A 3 13.96 -5.78 -10.04
CA ALA A 3 13.97 -4.52 -9.32
C ALA A 3 12.79 -4.48 -8.33
N ILE A 4 13.04 -4.01 -7.11
CA ILE A 4 12.01 -3.80 -6.08
C ILE A 4 11.92 -2.29 -5.82
N PRO A 5 10.92 -1.60 -6.40
CA PRO A 5 10.69 -0.19 -6.13
C PRO A 5 10.32 0.03 -4.66
N VAL A 6 10.87 1.08 -4.05
CA VAL A 6 10.57 1.46 -2.66
C VAL A 6 9.94 2.84 -2.64
N LEU A 7 8.72 2.93 -2.09
CA LEU A 7 8.03 4.20 -1.86
C LEU A 7 8.22 4.63 -0.41
N ALA A 8 9.11 5.61 -0.19
CA ALA A 8 9.38 6.18 1.13
C ALA A 8 8.86 7.63 1.23
N GLY A 9 8.53 8.06 2.44
CA GLY A 9 8.01 9.41 2.70
C GLY A 9 7.20 9.49 4.00
N PRO A 10 6.93 10.70 4.51
CA PRO A 10 6.20 10.89 5.77
C PRO A 10 4.76 10.37 5.70
N THR A 11 4.13 10.13 6.86
CA THR A 11 2.70 9.79 6.94
C THR A 11 1.87 10.89 6.30
N GLY A 12 0.82 10.53 5.55
CA GLY A 12 -0.02 11.49 4.82
C GLY A 12 0.56 12.00 3.50
N SER A 13 1.75 11.58 3.08
CA SER A 13 2.36 12.03 1.82
C SER A 13 1.77 11.37 0.55
N GLY A 14 0.71 10.57 0.66
CA GLY A 14 0.05 9.95 -0.49
C GLY A 14 0.72 8.68 -1.06
N LYS A 15 1.59 8.00 -0.30
CA LYS A 15 2.29 6.78 -0.77
C LYS A 15 1.34 5.67 -1.21
N THR A 16 0.31 5.38 -0.41
CA THR A 16 -0.71 4.37 -0.72
C THR A 16 -1.45 4.72 -2.01
N PHE A 17 -1.81 5.99 -2.20
CA PHE A 17 -2.43 6.47 -3.43
C PHE A 17 -1.53 6.25 -4.65
N LEU A 18 -0.24 6.58 -4.56
CA LEU A 18 0.71 6.36 -5.64
C LEU A 18 0.88 4.86 -5.94
N ALA A 19 1.00 4.01 -4.91
CA ALA A 19 1.13 2.57 -5.06
C ALA A 19 -0.07 1.96 -5.81
N LEU A 20 -1.30 2.37 -5.44
CA LEU A 20 -2.53 1.94 -6.11
C LEU A 20 -2.57 2.38 -7.57
N ARG A 21 -2.23 3.65 -7.85
CA ARG A 21 -2.19 4.18 -9.23
C ARG A 21 -1.18 3.43 -10.10
N LEU A 22 0.01 3.13 -9.56
CA LEU A 22 1.02 2.36 -10.28
C LEU A 22 0.56 0.92 -10.53
N GLY A 23 -0.15 0.29 -9.59
CA GLY A 23 -0.68 -1.07 -9.77
C GLY A 23 -1.83 -1.20 -10.76
N GLU A 24 -2.47 -0.08 -11.15
CA GLU A 24 -3.42 -0.06 -12.26
C GLU A 24 -2.73 -0.04 -13.63
N GLU A 25 -1.50 0.46 -13.68
CA GLU A 25 -0.75 0.68 -14.93
C GLU A 25 0.37 -0.35 -15.15
N LEU A 26 0.83 -0.99 -14.07
CA LEU A 26 1.95 -1.94 -14.08
C LEU A 26 1.57 -3.24 -13.34
N PRO A 27 2.08 -4.40 -13.78
CA PRO A 27 1.87 -5.66 -13.09
C PRO A 27 2.72 -5.73 -11.82
N LEU A 28 2.23 -5.11 -10.74
CA LEU A 28 2.90 -5.09 -9.44
C LEU A 28 1.96 -5.50 -8.30
N GLU A 29 2.58 -5.79 -7.17
CA GLU A 29 1.91 -6.09 -5.92
C GLU A 29 2.48 -5.18 -4.83
N VAL A 30 1.64 -4.78 -3.87
CA VAL A 30 2.03 -3.86 -2.80
C VAL A 30 2.39 -4.66 -1.55
N VAL A 31 3.56 -4.38 -0.97
CA VAL A 31 3.94 -4.88 0.35
C VAL A 31 3.97 -3.72 1.32
N SER A 32 3.21 -3.79 2.40
CA SER A 32 3.25 -2.74 3.42
C SER A 32 4.54 -2.81 4.22
N ALA A 33 5.25 -1.68 4.31
CA ALA A 33 6.40 -1.49 5.19
C ALA A 33 6.06 -0.63 6.42
N ASP A 34 4.77 -0.53 6.78
CA ASP A 34 4.29 0.20 7.96
C ASP A 34 4.13 -0.76 9.15
N ALA A 35 4.79 -0.44 10.27
CA ALA A 35 4.80 -1.27 11.48
C ALA A 35 3.42 -1.43 12.14
N THR A 36 2.46 -0.57 11.79
CA THR A 36 1.13 -0.55 12.42
C THR A 36 0.04 -1.20 11.55
N MET A 37 0.18 -1.19 10.22
CA MET A 37 -0.85 -1.74 9.32
C MET A 37 -1.04 -3.27 9.44
N VAL A 38 -0.09 -3.98 10.06
CA VAL A 38 -0.15 -5.43 10.29
C VAL A 38 -1.23 -5.84 11.30
N TYR A 39 -1.68 -4.95 12.18
CA TYR A 39 -2.63 -5.28 13.26
C TYR A 39 -4.06 -5.42 12.74
N ARG A 40 -4.66 -6.60 12.89
CA ARG A 40 -6.05 -6.85 12.45
C ARG A 40 -7.07 -6.03 13.23
N GLY A 41 -8.10 -5.52 12.55
CA GLY A 41 -9.20 -4.77 13.17
C GLY A 41 -8.90 -3.30 13.46
N LEU A 42 -7.64 -2.86 13.34
CA LEU A 42 -7.25 -1.47 13.55
C LEU A 42 -7.14 -0.70 12.23
N ASP A 43 -8.15 -0.78 11.37
CA ASP A 43 -8.02 -0.29 9.98
C ASP A 43 -8.03 1.25 9.89
N ILE A 44 -8.89 1.93 10.66
CA ILE A 44 -9.02 3.41 10.63
C ILE A 44 -7.80 4.09 11.26
N GLY A 45 -7.38 3.63 12.45
CA GLY A 45 -6.30 4.25 13.21
C GLY A 45 -4.91 4.09 12.60
N THR A 46 -4.73 3.10 11.72
CA THR A 46 -3.47 2.86 11.00
C THR A 46 -3.57 3.21 9.53
N ASP A 47 -4.57 3.99 9.12
CA ASP A 47 -4.73 4.51 7.76
C ASP A 47 -4.63 3.44 6.66
N LYS A 48 -5.22 2.25 6.90
CA LYS A 48 -5.15 1.18 5.90
C LYS A 48 -5.99 1.54 4.68
N PRO A 49 -5.55 1.16 3.47
CA PRO A 49 -6.41 1.22 2.30
C PRO A 49 -7.71 0.43 2.56
N SER A 50 -8.80 0.99 2.07
CA SER A 50 -10.12 0.38 2.13
C SER A 50 -10.12 -1.01 1.49
N ARG A 51 -11.19 -1.79 1.75
CA ARG A 51 -11.33 -3.10 1.10
C ARG A 51 -11.42 -2.98 -0.42
N GLU A 52 -12.09 -1.95 -0.92
CA GLU A 52 -12.22 -1.67 -2.36
C GLU A 52 -10.85 -1.34 -2.98
N GLU A 53 -10.05 -0.51 -2.32
CA GLU A 53 -8.69 -0.19 -2.79
C GLU A 53 -7.78 -1.42 -2.82
N ARG A 54 -7.84 -2.27 -1.78
CA ARG A 54 -7.07 -3.53 -1.74
C ARG A 54 -7.51 -4.58 -2.76
N GLN A 55 -8.69 -4.43 -3.36
CA GLN A 55 -9.14 -5.30 -4.45
C GLN A 55 -8.62 -4.86 -5.81
N ARG A 56 -8.20 -3.59 -5.96
CA ARG A 56 -7.65 -3.05 -7.22
C ARG A 56 -6.24 -3.56 -7.49
N VAL A 57 -5.45 -3.77 -6.45
CA VAL A 57 -4.05 -4.23 -6.53
C VAL A 57 -3.80 -5.20 -5.36
N PRO A 58 -3.13 -6.36 -5.54
CA PRO A 58 -2.80 -7.25 -4.43
C PRO A 58 -1.97 -6.54 -3.35
N HIS A 59 -2.33 -6.76 -2.08
CA HIS A 59 -1.63 -6.20 -0.91
C HIS A 59 -1.19 -7.33 0.03
N HIS A 60 0.04 -7.23 0.53
CA HIS A 60 0.66 -8.14 1.52
C HIS A 60 1.05 -7.41 2.80
#